data_AF-A0A6V7TUV1-F1
#
_entry.id   AF-A0A6V7TUV1-F1
#
_cell.length_a   1.000
_cell.length_b   1.000
_cell.length_c   1.000
_cell.angle_alpha   90.00
_cell.angle_beta   90.00
_cell.angle_gamma   90.00
#
_symmetry.space_group_name_H-M   'P 1'
#
loop_
_entity.id
_entity.type
_entity.pdbx_description
1 polymer ?
#
loop_
_entity_poly.entity_id
_entity_poly.type
_entity_poly.pdbx_seq_one_letter_code
_entity_poly.pdbx_strand_id
1 'polypeptide(L)'
;MHNLTSSRSYICKRWVSKYPNGVFTTDGEKIFCQACSENIPCSKITQLEKHTKTFKHIKMLPWFLASKNKKKPVDNFYSELCSALNSAGIPLAKANNPTFKAFLEKYCKRSIPDTDTLLKFYFKGMRI
;
A
#
# COMPACT_ATOMS: atom_id res chain seq x y z
N MET A 1 -40.94 -10.81 -15.95
CA MET A 1 -40.37 -9.60 -15.33
C MET A 1 -39.43 -10.06 -14.21
N HIS A 2 -38.11 -10.05 -14.43
CA HIS A 2 -37.14 -10.51 -13.44
C HIS A 2 -36.85 -9.40 -12.42
N ASN A 3 -37.21 -9.63 -11.16
CA ASN A 3 -36.87 -8.75 -10.04
C ASN A 3 -35.37 -8.88 -9.72
N LEU A 4 -34.57 -7.89 -10.15
CA LEU A 4 -33.20 -7.68 -9.67
C LEU A 4 -33.25 -7.19 -8.22
N THR A 5 -33.21 -8.09 -7.24
CA THR A 5 -32.80 -7.71 -5.89
C THR A 5 -31.29 -7.49 -5.90
N SER A 6 -30.86 -6.31 -6.33
CA SER A 6 -29.46 -5.90 -6.33
C SER A 6 -28.92 -5.91 -4.88
N SER A 7 -28.10 -6.91 -4.53
CA SER A 7 -27.47 -7.04 -3.21
C SER A 7 -26.82 -5.72 -2.77
N ARG A 8 -27.01 -5.31 -1.51
CA ARG A 8 -26.50 -4.03 -0.94
C ARG A 8 -25.02 -3.78 -1.28
N SER A 9 -24.21 -4.84 -1.28
CA SER A 9 -22.80 -4.80 -1.68
C SER A 9 -22.55 -4.26 -3.10
N TYR A 10 -23.38 -4.62 -4.08
CA TYR A 10 -23.26 -4.11 -5.45
C TYR A 10 -23.52 -2.61 -5.52
N ILE A 11 -24.53 -2.12 -4.79
CA ILE A 11 -24.89 -0.70 -4.74
C ILE A 11 -23.77 0.12 -4.09
N CYS A 12 -23.21 -0.35 -2.97
CA CYS A 12 -22.09 0.31 -2.30
C CYS A 12 -20.87 0.43 -3.21
N LYS A 13 -20.50 -0.67 -3.88
CA LYS A 13 -19.39 -0.69 -4.84
C LYS A 13 -19.62 0.32 -5.96
N ARG A 14 -20.83 0.36 -6.53
CA ARG A 14 -21.21 1.33 -7.57
C ARG A 14 -21.10 2.78 -7.10
N TRP A 15 -21.47 3.08 -5.86
CA TRP A 15 -21.33 4.43 -5.30
C TRP A 15 -19.86 4.82 -5.09
N VAL A 16 -19.06 3.91 -4.52
CA VAL A 16 -17.62 4.12 -4.31
C VAL A 16 -16.89 4.33 -5.65
N SER A 17 -17.26 3.60 -6.70
CA SER A 17 -16.66 3.73 -8.04
C SER A 17 -16.80 5.13 -8.66
N LYS A 18 -17.73 5.98 -8.20
CA LYS A 18 -17.80 7.38 -8.63
C LYS A 18 -16.59 8.22 -8.16
N TYR A 19 -15.80 7.71 -7.22
CA TYR A 19 -14.67 8.40 -6.60
C TYR A 19 -13.36 7.62 -6.85
N PRO A 20 -12.68 7.87 -7.99
CA PRO A 20 -11.53 7.06 -8.42
C PRO A 20 -10.26 7.27 -7.57
N ASN A 21 -10.25 8.28 -6.71
CA ASN A 21 -9.11 8.62 -5.86
C ASN A 21 -8.90 7.66 -4.68
N GLY A 22 -9.75 6.63 -4.53
CA GLY A 22 -9.64 5.62 -3.47
C GLY A 22 -9.82 6.20 -2.06
N VAL A 23 -10.50 7.33 -1.95
CA VAL A 23 -10.87 7.97 -0.69
C VAL A 23 -11.96 7.19 0.02
N PHE A 24 -12.81 6.51 -0.75
CA PHE A 24 -13.86 5.65 -0.23
C PHE A 24 -13.53 4.19 -0.50
N THR A 25 -13.81 3.36 0.49
CA THR A 25 -13.67 1.89 0.44
C THR A 25 -14.95 1.27 0.98
N THR A 26 -15.28 0.04 0.63
CA THR A 26 -16.50 -0.60 1.12
C THR A 26 -16.33 -2.10 1.26
N ASP A 27 -16.88 -2.63 2.36
CA ASP A 27 -17.03 -4.07 2.60
C ASP A 27 -18.36 -4.60 2.01
N GLY A 28 -19.24 -3.69 1.57
CA GLY A 28 -20.56 -4.01 1.02
C GLY A 28 -21.74 -3.79 1.97
N GLU A 29 -21.46 -3.49 3.25
CA GLU A 29 -22.47 -3.03 4.21
C GLU A 29 -22.32 -1.54 4.57
N LYS A 30 -21.08 -1.06 4.65
CA LYS A 30 -20.73 0.32 5.01
C LYS A 30 -19.67 0.85 4.04
N ILE A 31 -19.65 2.16 3.86
CA ILE A 31 -18.62 2.85 3.09
C ILE A 31 -17.69 3.52 4.09
N PHE A 32 -16.41 3.20 4.05
CA PHE A 32 -15.40 3.82 4.89
C PHE A 32 -14.68 4.93 4.13
N CYS A 33 -14.63 6.12 4.71
CA CYS A 33 -13.85 7.24 4.20
C CYS A 33 -12.45 7.21 4.81
N GLN A 34 -11.44 6.94 3.98
CA GLN A 34 -10.03 6.89 4.37
C GLN A 34 -9.48 8.27 4.77
N ALA A 35 -10.02 9.36 4.20
CA ALA A 35 -9.59 10.72 4.53
C ALA A 35 -10.12 11.19 5.89
N CYS A 36 -11.33 10.78 6.26
CA CYS A 36 -12.00 11.19 7.51
C CYS A 36 -11.86 10.16 8.65
N SER A 37 -11.40 8.95 8.31
CA SER A 37 -11.39 7.76 9.19
C SER A 37 -12.76 7.45 9.79
N GLU A 38 -13.81 7.52 8.96
CA GLU A 38 -15.20 7.40 9.40
C GLU A 38 -16.01 6.42 8.55
N ASN A 39 -16.96 5.75 9.21
CA ASN A 39 -17.93 4.87 8.56
C ASN A 39 -19.19 5.64 8.16
N ILE A 40 -19.56 5.50 6.90
CA ILE A 40 -20.76 6.07 6.29
C ILE A 40 -21.73 4.91 6.02
N PRO A 41 -22.99 4.99 6.50
CA PRO A 41 -23.99 3.97 6.21
C PRO A 41 -24.24 3.85 4.71
N CYS A 42 -24.17 2.64 4.17
CA CYS A 42 -24.48 2.38 2.76
C CYS A 42 -25.99 2.21 2.50
N SER A 43 -26.81 3.04 3.16
CA SER A 43 -28.28 2.95 3.06
C SER A 43 -28.84 3.90 2.00
N LYS A 44 -28.22 5.08 1.82
CA LYS A 44 -28.67 6.12 0.89
C LYS A 44 -27.47 6.85 0.31
N ILE A 45 -27.44 7.06 -1.01
CA ILE A 45 -26.35 7.78 -1.70
C ILE A 45 -26.20 9.22 -1.17
N THR A 46 -27.30 9.84 -0.76
CA THR A 46 -27.31 11.20 -0.20
C THR A 46 -26.49 11.33 1.08
N GLN A 47 -26.29 10.25 1.85
CA GLN A 47 -25.41 10.26 3.03
C GLN A 47 -23.94 10.42 2.63
N LEU A 48 -23.52 9.73 1.57
CA LEU A 48 -22.19 9.86 1.00
C LEU A 48 -21.99 11.26 0.40
N GLU A 49 -22.97 11.77 -0.35
CA GLU A 49 -22.91 13.12 -0.93
C GLU A 49 -22.85 14.22 0.15
N LYS A 50 -23.64 14.08 1.23
CA LYS A 50 -23.56 14.97 2.39
C LYS A 50 -22.18 14.90 3.04
N HIS A 51 -21.65 13.69 3.25
CA HIS A 51 -20.32 13.50 3.82
C HIS A 51 -19.25 14.23 2.99
N THR A 52 -19.28 14.13 1.66
CA THR A 52 -18.31 14.81 0.78
C THR A 52 -18.32 16.34 0.91
N LYS A 53 -19.43 16.91 1.37
CA LYS A 53 -19.61 18.36 1.59
C LYS A 53 -19.31 18.79 3.03
N THR A 54 -19.04 17.85 3.94
CA THR A 54 -18.72 18.21 5.32
C THR A 54 -17.38 18.94 5.39
N PHE A 55 -17.28 19.91 6.29
CA PHE A 55 -16.04 20.66 6.51
C PHE A 55 -14.85 19.74 6.81
N LYS A 56 -15.08 18.69 7.61
CA LYS A 56 -14.06 17.68 7.93
C LYS A 56 -13.53 17.01 6.66
N HIS A 57 -14.40 16.56 5.76
CA HIS A 57 -13.98 15.93 4.51
C HIS A 57 -13.23 16.90 3.60
N ILE A 58 -13.75 18.11 3.40
CA ILE A 58 -13.13 19.14 2.56
C ILE A 58 -11.72 19.49 3.07
N LYS A 59 -11.55 19.59 4.38
CA LYS A 59 -10.26 19.90 5.02
C LYS A 59 -9.27 18.75 4.92
N MET A 60 -9.70 17.49 5.09
CA MET A 60 -8.82 16.32 5.16
C MET A 60 -8.47 15.74 3.78
N LEU A 61 -9.34 15.89 2.80
CA LEU A 61 -9.17 15.30 1.47
C LEU A 61 -7.84 15.71 0.80
N PRO A 62 -7.44 16.99 0.75
CA PRO A 62 -6.15 17.38 0.16
C PRO A 62 -4.96 16.73 0.85
N TRP A 63 -5.00 16.61 2.18
CA TRP A 63 -3.92 16.01 2.97
C TRP A 63 -3.82 14.51 2.75
N PHE A 64 -4.96 13.83 2.64
CA PHE A 64 -5.03 12.42 2.28
C PHE A 64 -4.45 12.16 0.88
N LEU A 65 -4.83 12.96 -0.12
CA LEU A 65 -4.33 12.82 -1.49
C LEU A 65 -2.83 13.13 -1.59
N ALA A 66 -2.35 14.15 -0.88
CA ALA A 66 -0.93 14.47 -0.80
C ALA A 66 -0.13 13.33 -0.14
N SER A 67 -0.68 12.73 0.93
CA SER A 67 -0.04 11.59 1.61
C SER A 67 -0.07 10.32 0.77
N LYS A 68 -1.11 10.10 -0.05
CA LYS A 68 -1.19 8.97 -0.98
C LYS A 68 -0.17 9.10 -2.13
N ASN A 69 0.13 10.33 -2.56
CA ASN A 69 1.16 10.61 -3.58
C ASN A 69 2.58 10.67 -3.02
N LYS A 70 2.76 10.76 -1.70
CA LYS A 70 4.04 10.42 -1.08
C LYS A 70 4.24 8.92 -1.24
N LYS A 71 4.80 8.50 -2.37
CA LYS A 71 5.60 7.28 -2.40
C LYS A 71 6.56 7.45 -1.21
N LYS A 72 6.35 6.67 -0.14
CA LYS A 72 7.40 6.50 0.87
C LYS A 72 8.67 6.25 0.05
N PRO A 73 9.81 6.91 0.34
CA PRO A 73 11.05 6.51 -0.31
C PRO A 73 11.14 5.01 -0.07
N VAL A 74 10.96 4.25 -1.16
CA VAL A 74 11.06 2.81 -1.06
C VAL A 74 12.52 2.61 -0.71
N ASP A 75 12.74 2.07 0.47
CA ASP A 75 14.08 1.83 0.97
C ASP A 75 14.69 0.72 0.12
N ASN A 76 15.23 1.13 -1.04
CA ASN A 76 15.73 0.27 -2.09
C ASN A 76 17.10 -0.33 -1.73
N PHE A 77 17.65 -0.01 -0.56
CA PHE A 77 18.97 -0.46 -0.14
C PHE A 77 19.16 -1.97 -0.31
N TYR A 78 18.23 -2.79 0.21
CA TYR A 78 18.37 -4.25 0.13
C TYR A 78 18.22 -4.78 -1.29
N SER A 79 17.34 -4.18 -2.11
CA SER A 79 17.22 -4.54 -3.53
C SER A 79 18.45 -4.15 -4.35
N GLU A 80 19.02 -2.98 -4.09
CA GLU A 80 20.22 -2.48 -4.76
C GLU A 80 21.47 -3.26 -4.33
N LEU A 81 21.57 -3.62 -3.04
CA LEU A 81 22.60 -4.53 -2.54
C LEU A 81 22.51 -5.89 -3.25
N CYS A 82 21.31 -6.46 -3.36
CA CYS A 82 21.13 -7.72 -4.07
C CYS A 82 21.52 -7.61 -5.55
N SER A 83 21.14 -6.51 -6.20
CA SER A 83 21.50 -6.26 -7.60
C SER A 83 23.00 -6.10 -7.78
N ALA A 84 23.68 -5.37 -6.89
CA ALA A 84 25.13 -5.16 -6.96
C ALA A 84 25.90 -6.48 -6.79
N LEU A 85 25.50 -7.31 -5.82
CA LEU A 85 26.08 -8.63 -5.63
C LEU A 85 25.88 -9.52 -6.85
N ASN A 86 24.66 -9.56 -7.40
CA ASN A 86 24.37 -10.32 -8.61
C ASN A 86 25.18 -9.84 -9.82
N SER A 87 25.22 -8.53 -10.07
CA SER A 87 25.99 -7.95 -11.18
C SER A 87 27.50 -8.18 -11.04
N ALA A 88 28.00 -8.31 -9.82
CA ALA A 88 29.40 -8.67 -9.54
C ALA A 88 29.66 -10.19 -9.58
N GLY A 89 28.65 -11.02 -9.85
CA GLY A 89 28.77 -12.48 -9.82
C GLY A 89 28.97 -13.05 -8.41
N ILE A 90 28.61 -12.29 -7.36
CA ILE A 90 28.75 -12.70 -5.97
C ILE A 90 27.43 -13.34 -5.50
N PRO A 91 27.43 -14.64 -5.14
CA PRO A 91 26.23 -15.29 -4.65
C PRO A 91 25.69 -14.64 -3.37
N LEU A 92 24.37 -14.42 -3.31
CA LEU A 92 23.68 -13.86 -2.15
C LEU A 92 23.87 -14.68 -0.85
N ALA A 93 24.17 -15.98 -0.98
CA ALA A 93 24.54 -16.83 0.15
C ALA A 93 25.75 -16.31 0.94
N LYS A 94 26.61 -15.48 0.31
CA LYS A 94 27.75 -14.85 1.00
C LYS A 94 27.32 -13.80 2.01
N ALA A 95 26.11 -13.24 1.92
CA ALA A 95 25.54 -12.33 2.92
C ALA A 95 25.37 -12.99 4.30
N ASN A 96 25.23 -14.33 4.37
CA ASN A 96 25.17 -15.08 5.63
C ASN A 96 26.55 -15.33 6.26
N ASN A 97 27.65 -15.05 5.56
CA ASN A 97 28.97 -15.15 6.17
C ASN A 97 29.10 -14.09 7.28
N PRO A 98 29.41 -14.47 8.54
CA PRO A 98 29.36 -13.55 9.67
C PRO A 98 30.34 -12.38 9.54
N THR A 99 31.52 -12.60 8.94
CA THR A 99 32.51 -11.55 8.71
C THR A 99 32.03 -10.55 7.66
N PHE A 100 31.51 -11.05 6.53
CA PHE A 100 30.97 -10.19 5.48
C PHE A 100 29.73 -9.43 5.94
N LYS A 101 28.84 -10.09 6.68
CA LYS A 101 27.68 -9.49 7.32
C LYS A 101 28.09 -8.36 8.26
N ALA A 102 28.99 -8.63 9.21
CA ALA A 102 29.47 -7.63 10.17
C ALA A 102 30.13 -6.43 9.48
N PHE A 103 30.86 -6.66 8.39
CA PHE A 103 31.41 -5.58 7.56
C PHE A 103 30.29 -4.68 6.99
N LEU A 104 29.29 -5.27 6.33
CA LEU A 104 28.17 -4.52 5.77
C LEU A 104 27.38 -3.79 6.87
N GLU A 105 27.09 -4.44 7.99
CA GLU A 105 26.35 -3.84 9.10
C GLU A 105 27.10 -2.63 9.68
N LYS A 106 28.43 -2.75 9.83
CA LYS A 106 29.29 -1.67 10.34
C LYS A 106 29.30 -0.44 9.43
N TYR A 107 29.50 -0.64 8.12
CA TYR A 107 29.71 0.47 7.19
C TYR A 107 28.40 1.02 6.60
N CYS A 108 27.38 0.19 6.42
CA CYS A 108 26.06 0.63 5.94
C CYS A 108 25.13 1.10 7.06
N LYS A 109 25.52 0.92 8.34
CA LYS A 109 24.74 1.28 9.54
C LYS A 109 23.31 0.70 9.52
N ARG A 110 23.17 -0.50 8.98
CA ARG A 110 21.89 -1.21 8.78
C ARG A 110 22.09 -2.67 9.15
N SER A 111 21.10 -3.29 9.79
CA SER A 111 21.16 -4.74 9.98
C SER A 111 20.96 -5.45 8.66
N ILE A 112 21.80 -6.42 8.35
CA ILE A 112 21.72 -7.18 7.12
C ILE A 112 20.90 -8.45 7.39
N PRO A 113 19.73 -8.60 6.76
CA PRO A 113 18.92 -9.80 6.90
C PRO A 113 19.64 -11.01 6.30
N ASP A 114 19.22 -12.20 6.70
CA ASP A 114 19.76 -13.44 6.18
C ASP A 114 19.43 -13.63 4.69
N THR A 115 20.15 -14.55 4.04
CA THR A 115 19.98 -14.85 2.62
C THR A 115 18.56 -15.29 2.24
N ASP A 116 17.83 -16.03 3.08
CA ASP A 116 16.44 -16.43 2.76
C ASP A 116 15.54 -15.21 2.68
N THR A 117 15.64 -14.33 3.68
CA THR A 117 14.94 -13.05 3.71
C THR A 117 15.30 -12.18 2.50
N LEU A 118 16.59 -12.09 2.14
CA LEU A 118 17.06 -11.36 0.96
C LEU A 118 16.45 -11.91 -0.33
N LEU A 119 16.47 -13.22 -0.52
CA LEU A 119 15.91 -13.89 -1.71
C LEU A 119 14.39 -13.73 -1.81
N LYS A 120 13.69 -13.93 -0.70
CA LYS A 120 12.23 -13.98 -0.63
C LYS A 120 11.58 -12.62 -0.87
N PHE A 121 12.14 -11.56 -0.29
CA PHE A 121 11.51 -10.24 -0.27
C PHE A 121 12.16 -9.23 -1.21
N TYR A 122 13.45 -9.38 -1.53
CA TYR A 122 14.22 -8.33 -2.21
C TYR A 122 14.77 -8.78 -3.58
N PHE A 123 15.08 -10.08 -3.76
CA PHE A 123 15.54 -10.62 -5.03
C PHE A 123 14.41 -10.92 -6.02
N LYS A 124 13.23 -11.35 -5.53
CA LYS A 124 12.06 -11.75 -6.35
C LYS A 124 11.50 -10.64 -7.26
N GLY A 125 11.92 -9.38 -7.07
CA GLY A 125 11.60 -8.26 -7.96
C GLY A 125 12.45 -8.18 -9.24
N MET A 126 13.54 -8.94 -9.36
CA MET A 126 14.37 -8.99 -10.56
C MET A 126 13.75 -9.95 -11.58
N ARG A 127 12.86 -9.42 -12.44
CA ARG A 127 12.52 -10.10 -13.69
C ARG A 127 13.74 -9.99 -14.62
N ILE A 128 14.44 -11.11 -14.79
CA ILE A 128 15.30 -11.37 -15.95
C ILE A 128 14.48 -11.33 -17.23
#